data_AF-A0A9E5USR4-F1
#
_entry.id   AF-A0A9E5USR4-F1
#
_cell.length_a   1.000
_cell.length_b   1.000
_cell.length_c   1.000
_cell.angle_alpha   90.00
_cell.angle_beta   90.00
_cell.angle_gamma   90.00
#
_symmetry.space_group_name_H-M   'P 1'
#
loop_
_entity.id
_entity.type
_entity.pdbx_description
1 polymer ?
#
loop_
_entity_poly.entity_id
_entity_poly.type
_entity_poly.pdbx_seq_one_letter_code
_entity_poly.pdbx_strand_id
1 'polypeptide(L)'
;MALFSVPIGTLALLLGVFWPLPPQPAPLDPTSEEDPAKAEQERRKALRRRAGVALLRLGLQVFGMGVLLGNLAAGLGGLESLGSLALLTALFALLVLIVQRSEPSRRVATLSFMAFCGLLVWNYANYRNVEVEANWSLYLALVLNWAFWRGVGRRFPVGSSTDIYVWGMDD
;
A
#
# COMPACT_ATOMS: atom_id res chain seq x y z
N MET A 1 -32.72 17.86 10.38
CA MET A 1 -31.54 18.62 10.86
C MET A 1 -30.77 17.74 11.82
N ALA A 2 -29.71 17.08 11.35
CA ALA A 2 -28.78 16.35 12.22
C ALA A 2 -27.41 17.03 12.11
N LEU A 3 -26.94 17.55 13.23
CA LEU A 3 -25.68 18.26 13.40
C LEU A 3 -24.49 17.31 13.23
N PHE A 4 -23.54 17.75 12.42
CA PHE A 4 -22.23 17.21 12.10
C PHE A 4 -21.53 16.47 13.26
N SER A 5 -21.43 15.15 13.20
CA SER A 5 -20.31 14.42 13.80
C SER A 5 -19.15 14.50 12.81
N VAL A 6 -18.15 15.33 13.08
CA VAL A 6 -16.92 15.31 12.29
C VAL A 6 -16.14 14.06 12.69
N PRO A 7 -16.02 13.06 11.80
CA PRO A 7 -15.37 11.81 12.15
C PRO A 7 -13.88 12.06 12.37
N ILE A 8 -13.31 11.37 13.37
CA ILE A 8 -11.94 11.52 13.87
C ILE A 8 -10.88 11.46 12.75
N GLY A 9 -11.19 10.83 11.62
CA GLY A 9 -10.31 10.82 10.43
C GLY A 9 -10.11 12.18 9.75
N THR A 10 -11.03 13.14 9.89
CA THR A 10 -10.90 14.47 9.28
C THR A 10 -9.86 15.33 10.01
N LEU A 11 -9.75 15.17 11.35
CA LEU A 11 -8.73 15.84 12.16
C LEU A 11 -7.32 15.27 11.91
N ALA A 12 -7.21 13.96 11.62
CA ALA A 12 -5.93 13.33 11.25
C ALA A 12 -5.42 13.79 9.87
N LEU A 13 -6.31 14.06 8.92
CA LEU A 13 -5.97 14.64 7.61
C LEU A 13 -5.44 16.08 7.74
N LEU A 14 -6.04 16.91 8.60
CA LEU A 14 -5.58 18.28 8.81
C LEU A 14 -4.24 18.36 9.56
N LEU A 15 -4.01 17.51 10.56
CA LEU A 15 -2.73 17.45 11.29
C LEU A 15 -1.61 16.78 10.46
N GLY A 16 -1.97 15.84 9.58
CA GLY A 16 -1.03 15.15 8.69
C GLY A 16 -0.59 15.97 7.48
N VAL A 17 -1.30 17.03 7.09
CA VAL A 17 -0.94 17.91 5.96
C VAL A 17 0.14 18.93 6.35
N PHE A 18 0.22 19.34 7.62
CA PHE A 18 1.14 20.40 8.07
C PHE A 18 2.40 19.94 8.80
N TRP A 19 2.68 18.63 8.91
CA TRP A 19 3.92 18.19 9.54
C TRP A 19 5.13 18.47 8.63
N PRO A 20 6.09 19.33 9.06
CA PRO A 20 7.19 19.78 8.23
C PRO A 20 8.05 18.61 7.74
N LEU A 21 8.55 18.75 6.51
CA LEU A 21 9.48 17.78 5.95
C LEU A 21 10.72 17.69 6.85
N PRO A 22 11.26 16.48 7.10
CA PRO A 22 12.49 16.37 7.85
C PRO A 22 13.60 17.17 7.13
N PRO A 23 14.45 17.90 7.88
CA PRO A 23 15.46 18.76 7.28
C PRO A 23 16.36 17.98 6.32
N GLN A 24 16.78 18.62 5.23
CA GLN A 24 17.76 18.02 4.32
C GLN A 24 19.04 17.73 5.10
N PRO A 25 19.71 16.58 4.85
CA PRO A 25 21.01 16.33 5.47
C PRO A 25 21.98 17.43 5.04
N ALA A 26 22.86 17.84 5.95
CA ALA A 26 23.88 18.83 5.64
C ALA A 26 24.75 18.33 4.47
N PRO A 27 25.20 19.25 3.59
CA PRO A 27 26.20 18.93 2.57
C PRO A 27 27.42 18.27 3.24
N LEU A 28 27.94 17.22 2.61
CA LEU A 28 29.16 16.56 3.09
C LEU A 28 30.31 17.56 2.99
N ASP A 29 31.04 17.72 4.08
CA ASP A 29 32.27 18.50 4.09
C ASP A 29 33.32 17.71 3.31
N PRO A 30 33.83 18.22 2.17
CA PRO A 30 34.80 17.50 1.35
C PRO A 30 36.15 17.30 2.07
N THR A 31 36.35 17.94 3.22
CA THR A 31 37.60 17.86 4.00
C THR A 31 37.57 16.82 5.11
N SER A 32 36.44 16.13 5.34
CA SER A 32 36.43 15.03 6.30
C SER A 32 37.23 13.85 5.75
N GLU A 33 38.33 13.50 6.41
CA GLU A 33 39.20 12.34 6.12
C GLU A 33 38.52 10.97 6.35
N GLU A 34 37.20 10.96 6.50
CA GLU A 34 36.42 9.74 6.64
C GLU A 34 36.37 8.96 5.33
N ASP A 35 36.56 7.65 5.45
CA ASP A 35 36.54 6.68 4.35
C ASP A 35 35.27 6.87 3.49
N PRO A 36 35.41 7.26 2.20
CA PRO A 36 34.29 7.64 1.34
C PRO A 36 33.28 6.50 1.17
N ALA A 37 33.72 5.24 1.31
CA ALA A 37 32.84 4.07 1.26
C ALA A 37 31.87 4.02 2.46
N LYS A 38 32.32 4.47 3.65
CA LYS A 38 31.47 4.53 4.85
C LYS A 38 30.43 5.64 4.73
N ALA A 39 30.83 6.82 4.25
CA ALA A 39 29.92 7.96 4.06
C ALA A 39 28.79 7.64 3.06
N GLU A 40 29.09 6.95 1.96
CA GLU A 40 28.07 6.57 0.99
C GLU A 40 27.09 5.52 1.55
N GLN A 41 27.60 4.57 2.34
CA GLN A 41 26.75 3.58 3.02
C GLN A 41 25.80 4.23 4.04
N GLU A 42 26.28 5.19 4.81
CA GLU A 42 25.43 5.94 5.75
C GLU A 42 24.35 6.76 5.03
N ARG A 43 24.70 7.39 3.90
CA ARG A 43 23.74 8.14 3.06
C ARG A 43 22.64 7.23 2.50
N ARG A 44 23.00 6.04 2.00
CA ARG A 44 22.03 5.05 1.50
C ARG A 44 21.12 4.53 2.62
N LYS A 45 21.66 4.35 3.84
CA LYS A 45 20.89 3.91 5.01
C LYS A 45 19.92 5.00 5.49
N ALA A 46 20.33 6.27 5.46
CA ALA A 46 19.48 7.41 5.80
C ALA A 46 18.36 7.63 4.77
N LEU A 47 18.65 7.50 3.47
CA LEU A 47 17.64 7.60 2.41
C LEU A 47 16.58 6.49 2.50
N ARG A 48 16.99 5.24 2.83
CA ARG A 48 16.05 4.14 3.08
C ARG A 48 15.16 4.38 4.30
N ARG A 49 15.70 4.95 5.38
CA ARG A 49 14.91 5.35 6.57
C ARG A 49 13.87 6.43 6.24
N ARG A 50 14.22 7.41 5.38
CA ARG A 50 13.30 8.48 4.94
C ARG A 50 12.20 7.99 4.00
N ALA A 51 12.55 7.18 3.00
CA ALA A 51 11.58 6.60 2.07
C ALA A 51 10.58 5.69 2.82
N GLY A 52 11.04 4.96 3.83
CA GLY A 52 10.19 4.12 4.69
C GLY A 52 9.19 4.92 5.53
N VAL A 53 9.61 6.04 6.12
CA VAL A 53 8.72 6.91 6.92
C VAL A 53 7.72 7.66 6.03
N ALA A 54 8.11 8.09 4.84
CA ALA A 54 7.21 8.73 3.87
C ALA A 54 6.14 7.76 3.33
N LEU A 55 6.53 6.51 3.02
CA LEU A 55 5.58 5.47 2.62
C LEU A 55 4.61 5.08 3.74
N LEU A 56 5.08 5.04 4.99
CA LEU A 56 4.22 4.78 6.15
C LEU A 56 3.17 5.89 6.32
N ARG A 57 3.53 7.15 6.04
CA ARG A 57 2.64 8.32 6.16
C ARG A 57 1.55 8.35 5.08
N LEU A 58 1.90 8.09 3.82
CA LEU A 58 0.92 7.98 2.74
C LEU A 58 -0.04 6.80 2.96
N GLY A 59 0.48 5.67 3.47
CA GLY A 59 -0.35 4.53 3.87
C GLY A 59 -1.34 4.88 4.98
N LEU A 60 -0.91 5.64 6.00
CA LEU A 60 -1.77 6.05 7.12
C LEU A 60 -2.86 7.05 6.70
N GLN A 61 -2.60 7.92 5.71
CA GLN A 61 -3.60 8.86 5.17
C GLN A 61 -4.65 8.18 4.28
N VAL A 62 -4.22 7.27 3.40
CA VAL A 62 -5.15 6.50 2.55
C VAL A 62 -6.01 5.57 3.39
N PHE A 63 -5.44 4.98 4.45
CA PHE A 63 -6.17 4.19 5.42
C PHE A 63 -7.19 5.04 6.20
N GLY A 64 -6.77 6.20 6.74
CA GLY A 64 -7.65 7.10 7.48
C GLY A 64 -8.86 7.60 6.68
N MET A 65 -8.69 7.83 5.37
CA MET A 65 -9.79 8.26 4.50
C MET A 65 -10.75 7.11 4.15
N GLY A 66 -10.25 5.88 4.05
CA GLY A 66 -11.08 4.68 3.86
C GLY A 66 -11.95 4.34 5.08
N VAL A 67 -11.46 4.51 6.31
CA VAL A 67 -12.26 4.37 7.56
C VAL A 67 -13.42 5.37 7.60
N LEU A 68 -13.25 6.53 6.97
CA LEU A 68 -14.13 7.67 7.10
C LEU A 68 -15.32 7.58 6.13
N LEU A 69 -15.05 7.24 4.87
CA LEU A 69 -16.10 6.93 3.89
C LEU A 69 -16.84 5.63 4.22
N GLY A 70 -16.14 4.70 4.84
CA GLY A 70 -16.73 3.47 5.33
C GLY A 70 -17.79 3.67 6.43
N ASN A 71 -17.52 4.53 7.40
CA ASN A 71 -18.50 4.85 8.46
C ASN A 71 -19.75 5.57 7.92
N LEU A 72 -19.66 6.23 6.76
CA LEU A 72 -20.83 6.76 6.05
C LEU A 72 -21.67 5.62 5.44
N ALA A 73 -20.98 4.64 4.87
CA ALA A 73 -21.57 3.45 4.25
C ALA A 73 -22.24 2.48 5.25
N ALA A 74 -21.74 2.38 6.47
CA ALA A 74 -22.29 1.50 7.52
C ALA A 74 -23.62 2.01 8.14
N GLY A 75 -24.05 3.23 7.82
CA GLY A 75 -25.33 3.78 8.29
C GLY A 75 -26.57 3.29 7.53
N LEU A 76 -26.42 2.56 6.41
CA LEU A 76 -27.50 2.38 5.42
C LEU A 76 -27.95 0.93 5.12
N GLY A 77 -27.39 -0.09 5.79
CA GLY A 77 -28.07 -1.39 6.01
C GLY A 77 -27.68 -2.60 5.12
N GLY A 78 -27.78 -3.80 5.72
CA GLY A 78 -28.03 -5.08 5.03
C GLY A 78 -27.03 -6.23 5.26
N LEU A 79 -27.43 -7.29 5.98
CA LEU A 79 -26.67 -8.55 6.18
C LEU A 79 -26.54 -9.41 4.92
N GLU A 80 -27.39 -9.21 3.91
CA GLU A 80 -27.28 -9.90 2.62
C GLU A 80 -26.00 -9.53 1.85
N SER A 81 -25.37 -8.40 2.22
CA SER A 81 -24.09 -7.93 1.68
C SER A 81 -22.87 -8.75 2.11
N LEU A 82 -22.98 -9.60 3.14
CA LEU A 82 -21.79 -10.27 3.70
C LEU A 82 -21.15 -11.26 2.71
N GLY A 83 -21.97 -11.97 1.93
CA GLY A 83 -21.47 -12.92 0.93
C GLY A 83 -20.71 -12.23 -0.19
N SER A 84 -21.29 -11.16 -0.76
CA SER A 84 -20.63 -10.35 -1.79
C SER A 84 -19.40 -9.62 -1.26
N LEU A 85 -19.48 -9.06 -0.06
CA LEU A 85 -18.36 -8.39 0.60
C LEU A 85 -17.19 -9.35 0.83
N ALA A 86 -17.46 -10.55 1.35
CA ALA A 86 -16.43 -11.56 1.59
C ALA A 86 -15.79 -12.01 0.27
N LEU A 87 -16.60 -12.29 -0.76
CA LEU A 87 -16.12 -12.74 -2.06
C LEU A 87 -15.29 -11.67 -2.77
N LEU A 88 -15.75 -10.41 -2.79
CA LEU A 88 -15.02 -9.28 -3.35
C LEU A 88 -13.74 -9.00 -2.55
N THR A 89 -13.77 -9.14 -1.22
CA THR A 89 -12.57 -8.96 -0.38
C THR A 89 -11.54 -10.02 -0.71
N ALA A 90 -11.94 -11.29 -0.81
CA ALA A 90 -11.05 -12.38 -1.17
C ALA A 90 -10.44 -12.18 -2.57
N LEU A 91 -11.27 -11.77 -3.53
CA LEU A 91 -10.84 -11.48 -4.90
C LEU A 91 -9.82 -10.34 -4.94
N PHE A 92 -10.13 -9.19 -4.34
CA PHE A 92 -9.20 -8.06 -4.28
C PHE A 92 -7.95 -8.40 -3.48
N ALA A 93 -8.08 -9.17 -2.40
CA ALA A 93 -6.94 -9.56 -1.60
C ALA A 93 -5.97 -10.43 -2.39
N LEU A 94 -6.49 -11.39 -3.16
CA LEU A 94 -5.70 -12.23 -4.05
C LEU A 94 -5.00 -11.40 -5.12
N LEU A 95 -5.72 -10.47 -5.77
CA LEU A 95 -5.14 -9.59 -6.79
C LEU A 95 -3.97 -8.78 -6.21
N VAL A 96 -4.19 -8.09 -5.08
CA VAL A 96 -3.14 -7.29 -4.42
C VAL A 96 -1.96 -8.16 -4.01
N LEU A 97 -2.20 -9.40 -3.56
CA LEU A 97 -1.14 -10.33 -3.17
C LEU A 97 -0.27 -10.73 -4.36
N ILE A 98 -0.87 -10.95 -5.53
CA ILE A 98 -0.15 -11.22 -6.78
C ILE A 98 0.79 -10.05 -7.12
N VAL A 99 0.33 -8.81 -6.96
CA VAL A 99 1.19 -7.62 -7.18
C VAL A 99 2.31 -7.53 -6.15
N GLN A 100 2.03 -7.79 -4.87
CA GLN A 100 3.06 -7.76 -3.83
C GLN A 100 4.17 -8.80 -4.08
N ARG A 101 3.81 -9.94 -4.66
CA ARG A 101 4.74 -11.05 -4.96
C ARG A 101 5.36 -10.98 -6.36
N SER A 102 4.97 -10.00 -7.18
CA SER A 102 5.59 -9.80 -8.49
C SER A 102 6.99 -9.23 -8.36
N GLU A 103 7.91 -9.75 -9.19
CA GLU A 103 9.27 -9.24 -9.31
C GLU A 103 9.26 -7.73 -9.61
N PRO A 104 10.26 -6.95 -9.16
CA PRO A 104 10.33 -5.52 -9.43
C PRO A 104 10.29 -5.20 -10.93
N SER A 105 10.91 -6.03 -11.76
CA SER A 105 10.95 -5.91 -13.23
C SER A 105 9.57 -6.12 -13.87
N ARG A 106 8.73 -6.99 -13.29
CA ARG A 106 7.40 -7.33 -13.81
C ARG A 106 6.27 -6.56 -13.14
N ARG A 107 6.56 -5.80 -12.07
CA ARG A 107 5.55 -5.13 -11.26
C ARG A 107 4.69 -4.16 -12.07
N VAL A 108 5.26 -3.48 -13.06
CA VAL A 108 4.49 -2.57 -13.94
C VAL A 108 3.48 -3.35 -14.78
N ALA A 109 3.89 -4.47 -15.40
CA ALA A 109 2.98 -5.31 -16.18
C ALA A 109 1.87 -5.90 -15.29
N THR A 110 2.21 -6.39 -14.09
CA THR A 110 1.21 -6.88 -13.12
C THR A 110 0.26 -5.77 -12.68
N LEU A 111 0.77 -4.55 -12.41
CA LEU A 111 -0.06 -3.40 -12.04
C LEU A 111 -1.02 -3.01 -13.17
N SER A 112 -0.55 -3.01 -14.42
CA SER A 112 -1.41 -2.74 -15.59
C SER A 112 -2.53 -3.78 -15.74
N PHE A 113 -2.19 -5.07 -15.59
CA PHE A 113 -3.19 -6.14 -15.62
C PHE A 113 -4.18 -6.02 -14.45
N MET A 114 -3.70 -5.69 -13.25
CA MET A 114 -4.56 -5.45 -12.09
C MET A 114 -5.47 -4.25 -12.26
N ALA A 115 -4.98 -3.15 -12.85
CA ALA A 115 -5.80 -1.98 -13.13
C ALA A 115 -6.94 -2.34 -14.09
N PHE A 116 -6.67 -3.15 -15.11
CA PHE A 116 -7.69 -3.69 -16.01
C PHE A 116 -8.73 -4.54 -15.27
N CYS A 117 -8.30 -5.51 -14.45
CA CYS A 117 -9.22 -6.32 -13.63
C CYS A 117 -10.03 -5.47 -12.64
N GLY A 118 -9.39 -4.51 -11.97
CA GLY A 118 -10.05 -3.59 -11.03
C GLY A 118 -11.13 -2.75 -11.71
N LEU A 119 -10.89 -2.31 -12.95
CA LEU A 119 -11.87 -1.59 -13.75
C LEU A 119 -13.06 -2.47 -14.15
N LEU A 120 -12.84 -3.75 -14.45
CA LEU A 120 -13.93 -4.70 -14.69
C LEU A 120 -14.77 -4.94 -13.44
N VAL A 121 -14.13 -5.13 -12.27
CA VAL A 121 -14.84 -5.32 -11.00
C VAL A 121 -15.61 -4.06 -10.61
N TRP A 122 -15.03 -2.87 -10.82
CA TRP A 122 -15.71 -1.59 -10.59
C TRP A 122 -16.97 -1.44 -11.45
N ASN A 123 -16.84 -1.69 -12.77
CA ASN A 123 -18.00 -1.65 -13.67
C ASN A 123 -19.08 -2.65 -13.27
N TYR A 124 -18.69 -3.86 -12.85
CA TYR A 124 -19.63 -4.87 -12.37
C TYR A 124 -20.32 -4.44 -11.06
N ALA A 125 -19.57 -3.86 -10.11
CA ALA A 125 -20.12 -3.37 -8.85
C ALA A 125 -21.17 -2.27 -9.08
N ASN A 126 -20.90 -1.35 -9.99
CA ASN A 126 -21.83 -0.29 -10.38
C ASN A 126 -23.08 -0.88 -11.06
N TYR A 127 -22.91 -1.83 -11.99
CA TYR A 127 -24.03 -2.51 -12.66
C TYR A 127 -24.95 -3.24 -11.65
N ARG A 128 -24.40 -3.74 -10.54
CA ARG A 128 -25.13 -4.44 -9.49
C ARG A 128 -25.55 -3.55 -8.32
N ASN A 129 -25.23 -2.25 -8.35
CA ASN A 129 -25.42 -1.30 -7.25
C ASN A 129 -24.81 -1.76 -5.90
N VAL A 130 -23.64 -2.41 -5.93
CA VAL A 130 -22.89 -2.89 -4.75
C VAL A 130 -21.57 -2.12 -4.57
N GLU A 131 -21.59 -0.83 -4.91
CA GLU A 131 -20.42 0.04 -4.93
C GLU A 131 -19.81 0.21 -3.54
N VAL A 132 -20.68 0.30 -2.53
CA VAL A 132 -20.31 0.47 -1.13
C VAL A 132 -19.57 -0.76 -0.63
N GLU A 133 -20.11 -1.95 -0.90
CA GLU A 133 -19.51 -3.23 -0.58
C GLU A 133 -18.18 -3.39 -1.29
N ALA A 134 -18.11 -3.07 -2.59
CA ALA A 134 -16.87 -3.18 -3.36
C ALA A 134 -15.77 -2.26 -2.81
N ASN A 135 -16.10 -1.02 -2.44
CA ASN A 135 -15.16 -0.09 -1.80
C ASN A 135 -14.66 -0.62 -0.46
N TRP A 136 -15.56 -1.17 0.36
CA TRP A 136 -15.20 -1.77 1.63
C TRP A 136 -14.38 -3.03 1.47
N SER A 137 -14.70 -3.87 0.51
CA SER A 137 -13.95 -5.07 0.16
C SER A 137 -12.54 -4.74 -0.31
N LEU A 138 -12.39 -3.70 -1.15
CA LEU A 138 -11.08 -3.23 -1.59
C LEU A 138 -10.28 -2.70 -0.39
N TYR A 139 -10.92 -1.90 0.47
CA TYR A 139 -10.30 -1.40 1.68
C TYR A 139 -9.83 -2.55 2.58
N LEU A 140 -10.71 -3.51 2.91
CA LEU A 140 -10.39 -4.69 3.69
C LEU A 140 -9.27 -5.51 3.03
N ALA A 141 -9.31 -5.69 1.72
CA ALA A 141 -8.27 -6.40 0.98
C ALA A 141 -6.90 -5.73 1.10
N LEU A 142 -6.84 -4.39 1.02
CA LEU A 142 -5.60 -3.62 1.21
C LEU A 142 -5.08 -3.76 2.64
N VAL A 143 -5.97 -3.72 3.63
CA VAL A 143 -5.62 -3.89 5.05
C VAL A 143 -5.09 -5.29 5.32
N LEU A 144 -5.76 -6.33 4.81
CA LEU A 144 -5.33 -7.72 4.93
C LEU A 144 -3.99 -7.94 4.22
N ASN A 145 -3.80 -7.37 3.04
CA ASN A 145 -2.53 -7.46 2.31
C ASN A 145 -1.39 -6.71 3.00
N TRP A 146 -1.68 -5.55 3.59
CA TRP A 146 -0.70 -4.83 4.38
C TRP A 146 -0.30 -5.62 5.63
N ALA A 147 -1.27 -6.23 6.32
CA ALA A 147 -1.04 -7.11 7.47
C ALA A 147 -0.23 -8.35 7.08
N PHE A 148 -0.59 -8.99 5.96
CA PHE A 148 0.16 -10.12 5.39
C PHE A 148 1.59 -9.74 5.04
N TRP A 149 1.79 -8.61 4.35
CA TRP A 149 3.13 -8.13 4.00
C TRP A 149 3.98 -7.89 5.25
N ARG A 150 3.39 -7.27 6.28
CA ARG A 150 4.08 -6.96 7.53
C ARG A 150 4.43 -8.21 8.34
N GLY A 151 3.56 -9.23 8.33
CA GLY A 151 3.77 -10.47 9.08
C GLY A 151 4.63 -11.52 8.36
N VAL A 152 4.29 -11.83 7.11
CA VAL A 152 4.88 -12.92 6.32
C VAL A 152 5.79 -12.37 5.22
N GLY A 153 5.35 -11.34 4.51
CA GLY A 153 6.07 -10.80 3.35
C GLY A 153 7.49 -10.35 3.64
N ARG A 154 7.74 -9.80 4.85
CA ARG A 154 9.09 -9.37 5.27
C ARG A 154 10.03 -10.53 5.61
N ARG A 155 9.50 -11.69 6.02
CA ARG A 155 10.32 -12.85 6.41
C ARG A 155 10.71 -13.72 5.22
N PHE A 156 9.89 -13.69 4.17
CA PHE A 156 10.08 -14.48 2.96
C PHE A 156 10.11 -13.56 1.73
N PRO A 157 11.23 -12.87 1.46
CA PRO A 157 11.38 -12.06 0.26
C PRO A 157 11.25 -12.96 -0.98
N VAL A 158 10.69 -12.44 -2.06
CA VAL A 158 10.68 -13.15 -3.34
C VAL A 158 12.10 -13.23 -3.88
N GLY A 159 12.56 -14.44 -4.21
CA GLY A 159 13.87 -14.64 -4.79
C GLY A 159 13.99 -13.88 -6.11
N SER A 160 15.15 -13.31 -6.39
CA SER A 160 15.43 -12.73 -7.70
C SER A 160 15.66 -13.87 -8.70
N SER A 161 14.98 -13.86 -9.83
CA SER A 161 15.28 -14.81 -10.92
C SER A 161 16.69 -14.66 -11.49
N THR A 162 17.36 -13.53 -11.24
CA THR A 162 18.72 -13.27 -11.72
C THR A 162 19.80 -14.05 -10.97
N ASP A 163 19.50 -14.60 -9.79
CA ASP A 163 20.46 -15.33 -8.95
C ASP A 163 20.32 -16.85 -9.11
N ILE A 164 19.55 -17.28 -10.12
CA ILE A 164 19.37 -18.70 -10.44
C ILE A 164 20.56 -19.13 -11.29
N TYR A 165 21.55 -19.72 -10.62
CA TYR A 165 22.67 -20.37 -11.28
C TYR A 165 22.21 -21.70 -11.88
N VAL A 166 22.23 -21.79 -13.21
CA VAL A 166 21.95 -23.04 -13.94
C VAL A 166 23.26 -23.81 -14.05
N TRP A 167 23.36 -24.90 -13.29
CA TRP A 167 24.50 -25.82 -13.37
C TRP A 167 24.65 -26.35 -14.79
N GLY A 168 25.84 -26.16 -15.39
CA GLY A 168 26.17 -26.62 -16.74
C GLY A 168 25.94 -25.59 -17.86
N MET A 169 25.71 -24.32 -17.51
CA MET A 169 25.65 -23.19 -18.45
C MET A 169 26.84 -22.22 -18.23
N ASP A 170 27.99 -22.78 -17.80
CA ASP A 170 29.27 -22.09 -17.82
C ASP A 170 29.86 -22.28 -19.23
N ASP A 171 29.82 -21.23 -20.05
CA ASP A 171 30.69 -21.11 -21.23
C ASP A 171 32.03 -20.47 -20.83
#